data_AF-A0A1L3GSW1-F1
#
_entry.id   AF-A0A1L3GSW1-F1
#
_cell.length_a   1.000
_cell.length_b   1.000
_cell.length_c   1.000
_cell.angle_alpha   90.00
_cell.angle_beta   90.00
_cell.angle_gamma   90.00
#
_symmetry.space_group_name_H-M   'P 1'
#
loop_
_entity.id
_entity.type
_entity.pdbx_description
1 polymer ?
#
loop_
_entity_poly.entity_id
_entity_poly.type
_entity_poly.pdbx_seq_one_letter_code
_entity_poly.pdbx_strand_id
1 'polypeptide(L)'
;MVKNKLIRLAELIQEDFPEKIVAAFRSNEKQSLTKRLDVVNQAITFHRERAETLWLQAGRKRTPAEKRATAQAELAAFVFAYLTGDGKEYANSAIEALNALGRQAEEDLVKSLCRT
;
A
#
# COMPACT_ATOMS: atom_id res chain seq x y z
N MET A 1 9.08 7.24 -15.09
CA MET A 1 9.22 5.82 -14.68
C MET A 1 8.71 5.58 -13.25
N VAL A 2 9.15 6.34 -12.24
CA VAL A 2 8.67 6.25 -10.83
C VAL A 2 7.15 6.46 -10.68
N LYS A 3 6.57 7.46 -11.35
CA LYS A 3 5.12 7.73 -11.30
C LYS A 3 4.28 6.50 -11.65
N ASN A 4 4.64 5.75 -12.70
CA ASN A 4 3.92 4.55 -13.11
C ASN A 4 4.03 3.42 -12.08
N LYS A 5 5.17 3.32 -11.39
CA LYS A 5 5.37 2.34 -10.32
C LYS A 5 4.49 2.66 -9.11
N LEU A 6 4.44 3.92 -8.69
CA LEU A 6 3.57 4.36 -7.59
C LEU A 6 2.08 4.22 -7.92
N ILE A 7 1.69 4.49 -9.17
CA ILE A 7 0.32 4.23 -9.64
C ILE A 7 0.00 2.74 -9.54
N ARG A 8 0.94 1.87 -9.93
CA ARG A 8 0.74 0.42 -9.85
C ARG A 8 0.54 -0.06 -8.40
N LEU A 9 1.36 0.42 -7.47
CA LEU A 9 1.20 0.11 -6.05
C LEU A 9 -0.13 0.68 -5.50
N ALA A 10 -0.52 1.88 -5.93
CA ALA A 10 -1.80 2.49 -5.55
C ALA A 10 -3.01 1.68 -6.04
N GLU A 11 -2.94 1.03 -7.22
CA GLU A 11 -4.00 0.14 -7.70
C GLU A 11 -4.20 -1.06 -6.76
N LEU A 12 -3.11 -1.66 -6.27
CA LEU A 12 -3.17 -2.80 -5.33
C LEU A 12 -3.73 -2.40 -3.97
N ILE A 13 -3.38 -1.20 -3.49
CA ILE A 13 -3.88 -0.65 -2.23
C ILE A 13 -5.36 -0.26 -2.36
N GLN A 14 -5.80 0.25 -3.51
CA GLN A 14 -7.18 0.72 -3.69
C GLN A 14 -8.21 -0.40 -3.68
N GLU A 15 -7.84 -1.65 -3.98
CA GLU A 15 -8.79 -2.76 -3.95
C GLU A 15 -9.44 -2.87 -2.56
N ASP A 16 -10.78 -2.83 -2.51
CA ASP A 16 -11.62 -2.76 -1.32
C ASP A 16 -11.55 -1.45 -0.49
N PHE A 17 -10.76 -0.47 -0.90
CA PHE A 17 -10.71 0.86 -0.26
C PHE A 17 -11.65 1.85 -0.98
N PRO A 18 -12.52 2.58 -0.26
CA PRO A 18 -13.56 3.40 -0.89
C PRO A 18 -13.05 4.65 -1.63
N GLU A 19 -11.90 5.19 -1.24
CA GLU A 19 -11.37 6.43 -1.84
C GLU A 19 -10.53 6.18 -3.09
N LYS A 20 -10.43 7.20 -3.96
CA LYS A 20 -9.73 7.13 -5.25
C LYS A 20 -8.22 7.42 -5.11
N ILE A 21 -7.47 6.54 -4.45
CA ILE A 21 -6.00 6.66 -4.32
C ILE A 21 -5.34 6.84 -5.68
N VAL A 22 -5.71 6.02 -6.67
CA VAL A 22 -5.10 6.04 -8.01
C VAL A 22 -5.23 7.42 -8.67
N ALA A 23 -6.35 8.12 -8.43
CA ALA A 23 -6.56 9.47 -8.97
C ALA A 23 -5.56 10.48 -8.40
N ALA A 24 -5.20 10.37 -7.12
CA ALA A 24 -4.21 11.23 -6.48
C ALA A 24 -2.80 11.07 -7.09
N PHE A 25 -2.45 9.86 -7.53
CA PHE A 25 -1.18 9.58 -8.20
C PHE A 25 -1.18 9.91 -9.71
N ARG A 26 -2.36 9.98 -10.34
CA ARG A 26 -2.50 10.38 -11.75
C ARG A 26 -2.42 11.91 -11.93
N SER A 27 -2.89 12.70 -10.97
CA SER A 27 -2.84 14.18 -11.04
C SER A 27 -1.41 14.73 -11.18
N ASN A 28 -1.26 15.74 -12.04
CA ASN A 28 -0.01 16.49 -12.28
C ASN A 28 0.07 17.79 -11.46
N GLU A 29 -0.89 18.06 -10.56
CA GLU A 29 -0.96 19.33 -9.83
C GLU A 29 0.11 19.43 -8.72
N LYS A 30 0.58 20.66 -8.45
CA LYS A 30 1.59 20.95 -7.40
C LYS A 30 1.10 20.68 -5.97
N GLN A 31 -0.20 20.71 -5.70
CA GLN A 31 -0.80 20.32 -4.40
C GLN A 31 -0.85 18.78 -4.19
N SER A 32 -0.15 18.00 -5.03
CA SER A 32 -0.31 16.55 -5.08
C SER A 32 0.34 15.76 -3.95
N LEU A 33 1.39 16.26 -3.28
CA LEU A 33 2.07 15.47 -2.25
C LEU A 33 1.21 15.33 -0.98
N THR A 34 0.71 16.44 -0.43
CA THR A 34 -0.15 16.41 0.77
C THR A 34 -1.39 15.56 0.54
N LYS A 35 -2.03 15.69 -0.63
CA LYS A 35 -3.20 14.87 -0.99
C LYS A 35 -2.86 13.38 -1.11
N ARG A 36 -1.68 13.04 -1.66
CA ARG A 36 -1.21 11.65 -1.74
C ARG A 36 -0.91 11.10 -0.34
N LEU A 37 -0.27 11.88 0.52
CA LEU A 37 0.01 11.48 1.90
C LEU A 37 -1.28 11.24 2.69
N ASP A 38 -2.24 12.17 2.60
CA ASP A 38 -3.53 12.06 3.28
C ASP A 38 -4.30 10.81 2.85
N VAL A 39 -4.50 10.61 1.54
CA VAL A 39 -5.25 9.45 1.03
C VAL A 39 -4.55 8.12 1.30
N VAL A 40 -3.21 8.09 1.25
CA VAL A 40 -2.45 6.87 1.58
C VAL A 40 -2.51 6.59 3.08
N ASN A 41 -2.44 7.61 3.94
CA ASN A 41 -2.59 7.44 5.38
C ASN A 41 -3.99 6.92 5.76
N GLN A 42 -5.04 7.41 5.10
CA GLN A 42 -6.39 6.87 5.25
C GLN A 42 -6.47 5.39 4.83
N ALA A 43 -5.79 5.02 3.74
CA ALA A 43 -5.73 3.64 3.30
C ALA A 43 -5.00 2.71 4.30
N ILE A 44 -3.92 3.20 4.93
CA ILE A 44 -3.24 2.47 6.01
C ILE A 44 -4.22 2.17 7.15
N THR A 45 -4.90 3.19 7.66
CA THR A 45 -5.84 3.05 8.77
C THR A 45 -6.98 2.10 8.40
N PHE A 46 -7.60 2.32 7.24
CA PHE A 46 -8.71 1.49 6.77
C PHE A 46 -8.34 0.01 6.67
N HIS A 47 -7.22 -0.32 6.04
CA HIS A 47 -6.83 -1.71 5.85
C HIS A 47 -6.37 -2.37 7.15
N ARG A 48 -5.79 -1.62 8.09
CA ARG A 48 -5.49 -2.11 9.45
C ARG A 48 -6.75 -2.44 10.23
N GLU A 49 -7.71 -1.52 10.27
CA GLU A 49 -9.01 -1.72 10.94
C GLU A 49 -9.80 -2.88 10.31
N ARG A 50 -9.76 -2.99 8.97
CA ARG A 50 -10.37 -4.09 8.24
C ARG A 50 -9.71 -5.43 8.59
N ALA A 51 -8.38 -5.50 8.62
CA ALA A 51 -7.66 -6.71 8.99
C ALA A 51 -8.01 -7.15 10.42
N GLU A 52 -8.03 -6.21 11.38
CA GLU A 52 -8.41 -6.47 12.76
C GLU A 52 -9.86 -6.96 12.86
N THR A 53 -10.79 -6.30 12.16
CA THR A 53 -12.19 -6.70 12.12
C THR A 53 -12.35 -8.13 11.60
N LEU A 54 -11.68 -8.47 10.49
CA LEU A 54 -11.71 -9.81 9.92
C LEU A 54 -11.09 -10.85 10.86
N TRP A 55 -10.01 -10.50 11.56
CA TRP A 55 -9.39 -11.36 12.56
C TRP A 55 -10.33 -11.65 13.73
N LEU A 56 -11.01 -10.63 14.25
CA LEU A 56 -11.97 -10.77 15.34
C LEU A 56 -13.20 -11.58 14.91
N GLN A 57 -13.76 -11.30 13.74
CA GLN A 57 -14.89 -12.05 13.17
C GLN A 57 -14.55 -13.53 12.94
N ALA A 58 -13.31 -13.84 12.58
CA ALA A 58 -12.81 -15.21 12.42
C ALA A 58 -12.46 -15.90 13.76
N GLY A 59 -12.77 -15.29 14.91
CA GLY A 59 -12.43 -15.85 16.22
C GLY A 59 -10.92 -15.90 16.46
N ARG A 60 -10.21 -14.85 16.04
CA ARG A 60 -8.74 -14.69 16.14
C ARG A 60 -7.94 -15.70 15.33
N LYS A 61 -8.54 -16.32 14.32
CA LYS A 61 -7.84 -17.17 13.35
C LYS A 61 -7.37 -16.34 12.18
N ARG A 62 -6.13 -16.58 11.72
CA ARG A 62 -5.62 -15.97 10.49
C ARG A 62 -6.39 -16.49 9.30
N THR A 63 -6.85 -15.60 8.42
CA THR A 63 -7.63 -15.97 7.23
C THR A 63 -7.02 -15.34 5.98
N PRO A 64 -7.31 -15.85 4.77
CA PRO A 64 -6.82 -15.21 3.54
C PRO A 64 -7.27 -13.76 3.38
N ALA A 65 -8.52 -13.45 3.76
CA ALA A 65 -9.05 -12.09 3.67
C ALA A 65 -8.34 -11.12 4.63
N GLU A 66 -8.09 -11.58 5.86
CA GLU A 66 -7.34 -10.81 6.86
C GLU A 66 -5.90 -10.58 6.44
N LYS A 67 -5.19 -11.64 6.00
CA LYS A 67 -3.82 -11.53 5.46
C LYS A 67 -3.73 -10.56 4.29
N ARG A 68 -4.73 -10.59 3.40
CA ARG A 68 -4.83 -9.67 2.26
C ARG A 68 -4.95 -8.22 2.73
N ALA A 69 -5.85 -7.93 3.67
CA ALA A 69 -6.01 -6.59 4.22
C ALA A 69 -4.73 -6.11 4.93
N THR A 70 -4.07 -6.98 5.71
CA THR A 70 -2.76 -6.66 6.32
C THR A 70 -1.72 -6.31 5.26
N ALA A 71 -1.60 -7.12 4.20
CA ALA A 71 -0.66 -6.85 3.13
C ALA A 71 -0.95 -5.52 2.41
N GLN A 72 -2.22 -5.16 2.21
CA GLN A 72 -2.59 -3.87 1.64
C GLN A 72 -2.21 -2.70 2.56
N ALA A 73 -2.35 -2.86 3.88
CA ALA A 73 -1.90 -1.86 4.85
C ALA A 73 -0.37 -1.69 4.83
N GLU A 74 0.39 -2.78 4.80
CA GLU A 74 1.86 -2.75 4.72
C GLU A 74 2.34 -2.11 3.41
N LEU A 75 1.68 -2.41 2.29
CA LEU A 75 2.00 -1.79 1.02
C LEU A 75 1.69 -0.28 1.01
N ALA A 76 0.59 0.13 1.65
CA ALA A 76 0.26 1.54 1.84
C ALA A 76 1.28 2.25 2.75
N ALA A 77 1.73 1.61 3.82
CA ALA A 77 2.76 2.13 4.71
C ALA A 77 4.08 2.34 3.95
N PHE A 78 4.47 1.40 3.09
CA PHE A 78 5.62 1.57 2.21
C PHE A 78 5.47 2.77 1.26
N VAL A 79 4.31 2.92 0.61
CA VAL A 79 4.08 4.07 -0.29
C VAL A 79 4.15 5.38 0.47
N PHE A 80 3.61 5.44 1.69
CA PHE A 80 3.72 6.62 2.56
C PHE A 80 5.18 6.92 2.89
N ALA A 81 5.91 5.92 3.41
CA ALA A 81 7.34 6.06 3.75
C ALA A 81 8.17 6.47 2.55
N TYR A 82 7.91 5.92 1.37
CA TYR A 82 8.59 6.34 0.14
C TYR A 82 8.35 7.82 -0.18
N LEU A 83 7.12 8.32 0.02
CA LEU A 83 6.78 9.73 -0.20
C LEU A 83 7.40 10.67 0.85
N THR A 84 7.73 10.18 2.05
CA THR A 84 8.38 10.97 3.11
C THR A 84 9.91 10.85 3.13
N GLY A 85 10.48 9.88 2.43
CA GLY A 85 11.92 9.66 2.33
C GLY A 85 12.45 8.39 3.01
N ASP A 86 11.58 7.63 3.67
CA ASP A 86 11.93 6.47 4.51
C ASP A 86 11.65 5.12 3.83
N GLY A 87 11.38 5.11 2.52
CA GLY A 87 10.93 3.92 1.79
C GLY A 87 11.88 2.71 1.89
N LYS A 88 13.19 2.90 2.11
CA LYS A 88 14.16 1.81 2.28
C LYS A 88 13.88 0.96 3.54
N GLU A 89 13.42 1.58 4.62
CA GLU A 89 13.12 0.89 5.88
C GLU A 89 11.92 -0.04 5.75
N TYR A 90 11.00 0.26 4.83
CA TYR A 90 9.76 -0.47 4.60
C TYR A 90 9.84 -1.45 3.41
N ALA A 91 10.98 -1.51 2.71
CA ALA A 91 11.11 -2.27 1.47
C ALA A 91 10.87 -3.78 1.66
N ASN A 92 11.38 -4.37 2.73
CA ASN A 92 11.21 -5.80 3.01
C ASN A 92 9.75 -6.13 3.32
N SER A 93 9.09 -5.34 4.18
CA SER A 93 7.67 -5.51 4.49
C SER A 93 6.78 -5.36 3.26
N ALA A 94 7.12 -4.43 2.35
CA ALA A 94 6.41 -4.27 1.08
C ALA A 94 6.57 -5.47 0.13
N ILE A 95 7.75 -6.07 0.08
CA ILE A 95 8.01 -7.30 -0.70
C ILE A 95 7.20 -8.46 -0.13
N GLU A 96 7.20 -8.63 1.19
CA GLU A 96 6.39 -9.66 1.86
C GLU A 96 4.90 -9.45 1.60
N ALA A 97 4.43 -8.20 1.63
CA ALA A 97 3.06 -7.84 1.30
C ALA A 97 2.70 -8.22 -0.15
N LEU A 98 3.55 -7.90 -1.12
CA LEU A 98 3.32 -8.31 -2.52
C LEU A 98 3.23 -9.84 -2.65
N ASN A 99 4.06 -10.57 -1.90
CA ASN A 99 4.02 -12.04 -1.89
C ASN A 99 2.75 -12.59 -1.27
N ALA A 100 2.26 -12.00 -0.18
CA ALA A 100 0.98 -12.34 0.43
C ALA A 100 -0.22 -12.04 -0.49
N LEU A 101 -0.09 -11.06 -1.39
CA LEU A 101 -1.08 -10.72 -2.42
C LEU A 101 -0.98 -11.56 -3.70
N GLY A 102 0.00 -12.48 -3.80
CA GLY A 102 0.24 -13.25 -5.02
C GLY A 102 0.81 -12.41 -6.17
N ARG A 103 1.55 -11.35 -5.85
CA ARG A 103 2.13 -10.38 -6.79
C ARG A 103 3.66 -10.41 -6.77
N GLN A 104 4.27 -11.60 -6.67
CA GLN A 104 5.73 -11.80 -6.67
C GLN A 104 6.42 -11.12 -7.87
N ALA A 105 5.77 -11.13 -9.04
CA ALA A 105 6.29 -10.47 -10.25
C ALA A 105 6.43 -8.94 -10.12
N GLU A 106 5.84 -8.33 -9.11
CA GLU A 106 5.84 -6.89 -8.87
C GLU A 106 6.88 -6.46 -7.81
N GLU A 107 7.65 -7.39 -7.21
CA GLU A 107 8.71 -7.07 -6.24
C GLU A 107 9.75 -6.07 -6.76
N ASP A 108 10.06 -6.14 -8.07
CA ASP A 108 11.01 -5.24 -8.71
C ASP A 108 10.54 -3.78 -8.70
N LEU A 109 9.24 -3.52 -8.55
CA LEU A 109 8.72 -2.17 -8.34
C LEU A 109 9.30 -1.58 -7.04
N VAL A 110 9.19 -2.31 -5.93
CA VAL A 110 9.70 -1.90 -4.61
C VAL A 110 11.21 -1.75 -4.65
N LYS A 111 11.93 -2.79 -5.13
CA LYS A 111 13.40 -2.77 -5.21
C LYS A 111 13.89 -1.59 -6.02
N SER A 112 13.25 -1.28 -7.15
CA SER A 112 13.66 -0.18 -8.00
C SER A 112 13.27 1.21 -7.49
N LEU A 113 12.26 1.32 -6.62
CA LEU A 113 11.94 2.56 -5.92
C LEU A 113 12.97 2.85 -4.81
N CYS A 114 13.49 1.83 -4.16
CA CYS A 114 14.46 1.97 -3.06
C CYS A 114 15.94 2.04 -3.50
N ARG A 115 16.24 1.99 -4.81
CA ARG A 115 17.61 2.07 -5.34
C ARG A 115 18.18 3.49 -5.40
N THR A 116 17.33 4.52 -5.28
CA THR A 116 17.73 5.92 -5.13
C THR A 116 18.26 6.18 -3.74
#